data_AF-A0A2R5FX93-F1
#
_entry.id   AF-A0A2R5FX93-F1
#
_cell.length_a   1.000
_cell.length_b   1.000
_cell.length_c   1.000
_cell.angle_alpha   90.00
_cell.angle_beta   90.00
_cell.angle_gamma   90.00
#
_symmetry.space_group_name_H-M   'P 1'
#
loop_
_entity.id
_entity.type
_entity.pdbx_description
1 polymer ?
#
loop_
_entity_poly.entity_id
_entity_poly.type
_entity_poly.pdbx_seq_one_letter_code
_entity_poly.pdbx_strand_id
1 'polypeptide(L)'
;MPKPPSKRKKDTSAASNDSTLTDDQDLEENPALATITVTAVEVPELTEEEQRDRLHLERRVERAFFEAGKALTELRDRRLYRSTHKTFEDYCRDRFAHSRRQSYLLMDAAVVFDNLMEKCDPLDHILPTNERQVRPMTKLEPEQQQEVWVKAVEQAGGKVPPARIVKNVVQQIMERTQVPNTYQLGEVCQILAKDNP
;
A
#
# COMPACT_ATOMS: atom_id res chain seq x y z
N MET A 1 -23.25 25.84 29.43
CA MET A 1 -24.45 25.40 30.18
C MET A 1 -25.12 24.28 29.40
N PRO A 2 -25.28 23.09 30.01
CA PRO A 2 -25.72 21.84 29.40
C PRO A 2 -27.23 21.62 29.54
N LYS A 3 -27.87 20.96 28.56
CA LYS A 3 -28.65 19.70 28.68
C LYS A 3 -29.64 19.50 27.50
N PRO A 4 -29.97 18.23 27.18
CA PRO A 4 -30.77 17.81 26.03
C PRO A 4 -32.25 17.60 26.39
N PRO A 5 -33.14 17.38 25.42
CA PRO A 5 -34.40 16.66 25.62
C PRO A 5 -34.30 15.28 24.95
N SER A 6 -34.47 14.16 25.65
CA SER A 6 -35.68 13.63 26.31
C SER A 6 -36.35 12.56 25.43
N LYS A 7 -36.31 11.33 25.94
CA LYS A 7 -36.91 10.10 25.41
C LYS A 7 -38.44 10.13 25.54
N ARG A 8 -39.15 9.54 24.56
CA ARG A 8 -40.47 8.87 24.71
C ARG A 8 -40.55 7.76 23.67
N LYS A 9 -40.48 6.49 24.08
CA LYS A 9 -41.58 5.56 24.47
C LYS A 9 -42.56 5.26 23.34
N LYS A 10 -42.56 4.00 22.86
CA LYS A 10 -43.71 3.36 22.25
C LYS A 10 -43.75 1.88 22.68
N ASP A 11 -44.83 1.57 23.41
CA ASP A 11 -45.27 0.27 23.92
C ASP A 11 -45.74 -0.64 22.75
N THR A 12 -45.41 -1.94 22.71
CA THR A 12 -45.99 -3.14 23.39
C THR A 12 -47.17 -3.77 22.63
N SER A 13 -47.00 -5.03 22.23
CA SER A 13 -48.04 -6.08 22.06
C SER A 13 -47.31 -7.41 21.77
N ALA A 14 -47.08 -8.33 22.71
CA ALA A 14 -47.99 -9.22 23.45
C ALA A 14 -48.43 -10.47 22.66
N ALA A 15 -47.93 -11.64 23.09
CA ALA A 15 -48.58 -12.97 22.99
C ALA A 15 -47.91 -13.91 24.01
N SER A 16 -48.55 -14.11 25.17
CA SER A 16 -49.12 -15.37 25.71
C SER A 16 -48.13 -16.51 25.90
N ASN A 17 -47.64 -16.75 27.14
CA ASN A 17 -48.27 -17.47 28.26
C ASN A 17 -48.07 -19.00 28.15
N ASP A 18 -47.31 -19.60 29.07
CA ASP A 18 -47.85 -20.55 30.07
C ASP A 18 -46.73 -21.07 31.00
N SER A 19 -47.13 -21.51 32.19
CA SER A 19 -46.41 -22.24 33.25
C SER A 19 -45.97 -21.40 34.46
N THR A 20 -46.87 -21.40 35.44
CA THR A 20 -46.62 -21.02 36.83
C THR A 20 -46.05 -22.24 37.55
N LEU A 21 -45.09 -22.07 38.47
CA LEU A 21 -45.14 -22.57 39.85
C LEU A 21 -43.90 -22.11 40.66
N THR A 22 -44.23 -21.66 41.86
CA THR A 22 -43.50 -21.10 43.01
C THR A 22 -42.33 -21.92 43.55
N ASP A 23 -41.28 -21.30 44.10
CA ASP A 23 -41.10 -21.17 45.56
C ASP A 23 -39.89 -20.28 45.92
N ASP A 24 -40.03 -19.50 46.99
CA ASP A 24 -39.04 -18.60 47.57
C ASP A 24 -37.90 -19.36 48.27
N GLN A 25 -36.65 -18.90 48.09
CA GLN A 25 -35.64 -18.89 49.17
C GLN A 25 -34.38 -18.09 48.78
N ASP A 26 -34.19 -16.98 49.48
CA ASP A 26 -32.97 -16.19 49.53
C ASP A 26 -31.80 -17.02 50.08
N LEU A 27 -30.69 -17.07 49.32
CA LEU A 27 -29.34 -17.25 49.87
C LEU A 27 -28.35 -16.40 49.06
N GLU A 28 -27.65 -15.53 49.77
CA GLU A 28 -26.62 -14.61 49.28
C GLU A 28 -25.36 -15.32 48.74
N GLU A 29 -24.62 -14.58 47.91
CA GLU A 29 -23.17 -14.65 47.63
C GLU A 29 -22.58 -15.81 46.80
N ASN A 30 -22.30 -15.51 45.51
CA ASN A 30 -20.92 -15.45 44.96
C ASN A 30 -20.91 -15.00 43.48
N PRO A 31 -20.35 -13.83 43.09
CA PRO A 31 -20.30 -13.40 41.69
C PRO A 31 -19.12 -14.00 40.90
N ALA A 32 -18.63 -15.19 41.28
CA ALA A 32 -17.33 -15.71 40.83
C ALA A 32 -17.38 -16.87 39.82
N LEU A 33 -18.54 -17.23 39.26
CA LEU A 33 -18.66 -18.33 38.29
C LEU A 33 -19.63 -18.03 37.13
N ALA A 34 -19.55 -16.83 36.56
CA ALA A 34 -20.07 -16.62 35.21
C ALA A 34 -19.08 -17.25 34.21
N THR A 35 -19.13 -18.57 34.04
CA THR A 35 -18.42 -19.26 32.97
C THR A 35 -19.01 -18.80 31.64
N ILE A 36 -18.36 -17.81 31.02
CA ILE A 36 -18.65 -17.39 29.65
C ILE A 36 -18.20 -18.54 28.75
N THR A 37 -19.14 -19.41 28.37
CA THR A 37 -18.96 -20.42 27.34
C THR A 37 -18.76 -19.71 26.00
N VAL A 38 -17.51 -19.35 25.70
CA VAL A 38 -17.09 -18.95 24.36
C VAL A 38 -17.20 -20.19 23.48
N THR A 39 -18.32 -20.33 22.78
CA THR A 39 -18.48 -21.33 21.73
C THR A 39 -17.49 -20.97 20.62
N ALA A 40 -16.34 -21.65 20.59
CA ALA A 40 -15.37 -21.50 19.52
C ALA A 40 -16.03 -21.99 18.22
N VAL A 41 -16.36 -21.05 17.34
CA VAL A 41 -16.80 -21.36 15.98
C VAL A 41 -15.56 -21.89 15.25
N GLU A 42 -15.50 -23.19 15.03
CA GLU A 42 -14.46 -23.82 14.21
C GLU A 42 -14.59 -23.28 12.78
N VAL A 43 -13.65 -22.42 12.39
CA VAL A 43 -13.57 -21.92 11.01
C VAL A 43 -12.97 -23.06 10.17
N PRO A 44 -13.69 -23.55 9.13
CA PRO A 44 -13.18 -24.64 8.31
C PRO A 44 -11.89 -24.22 7.58
N GLU A 45 -10.95 -25.16 7.45
CA GLU A 45 -9.71 -24.93 6.71
C GLU A 45 -9.99 -24.71 5.22
N LEU A 46 -9.20 -23.83 4.60
CA LEU A 46 -9.38 -23.40 3.21
C LEU A 46 -9.06 -24.55 2.24
N THR A 47 -9.94 -24.83 1.29
CA THR A 47 -9.72 -25.83 0.23
C THR A 47 -8.58 -25.41 -0.70
N GLU A 48 -7.97 -26.37 -1.43
CA GLU A 48 -6.91 -26.04 -2.39
C GLU A 48 -7.36 -25.05 -3.47
N GLU A 49 -8.62 -25.13 -3.91
CA GLU A 49 -9.20 -24.22 -4.89
C GLU A 49 -9.29 -22.80 -4.33
N GLU A 50 -9.83 -22.64 -3.12
CA GLU A 50 -9.91 -21.34 -2.45
C GLU A 50 -8.52 -20.75 -2.15
N GLN A 51 -7.51 -21.58 -1.88
CA GLN A 51 -6.12 -21.13 -1.72
C GLN A 51 -5.55 -20.58 -3.03
N ARG A 52 -5.81 -21.24 -4.17
CA ARG A 52 -5.38 -20.77 -5.50
C ARG A 52 -6.09 -19.46 -5.86
N ASP A 53 -7.39 -19.36 -5.61
CA ASP A 53 -8.17 -18.16 -5.86
C ASP A 53 -7.68 -17.00 -5.00
N ARG A 54 -7.42 -17.24 -3.71
CA ARG A 54 -6.83 -16.26 -2.81
C ARG A 54 -5.52 -15.71 -3.38
N LEU A 55 -4.58 -16.58 -3.78
CA LEU A 55 -3.30 -16.15 -4.33
C LEU A 55 -3.46 -15.34 -5.63
N HIS A 56 -4.40 -15.74 -6.50
CA HIS A 56 -4.69 -15.00 -7.73
C HIS A 56 -5.22 -13.59 -7.42
N LEU A 57 -6.17 -13.48 -6.50
CA LEU A 57 -6.77 -12.21 -6.09
C LEU A 57 -5.75 -11.30 -5.38
N GLU A 58 -4.92 -11.86 -4.50
CA GLU A 58 -3.84 -11.12 -3.83
C GLU A 58 -2.90 -10.50 -4.87
N ARG A 59 -2.38 -11.30 -5.82
CA ARG A 59 -1.50 -10.78 -6.88
C ARG A 59 -2.13 -9.67 -7.72
N ARG A 60 -3.43 -9.77 -7.99
CA ARG A 60 -4.16 -8.73 -8.73
C ARG A 60 -4.26 -7.43 -7.93
N VAL A 61 -4.49 -7.51 -6.63
CA VAL A 61 -4.49 -6.34 -5.75
C VAL A 61 -3.10 -5.71 -5.67
N GLU A 62 -2.04 -6.52 -5.55
CA GLU A 62 -0.66 -6.02 -5.49
C GLU A 62 -0.24 -5.32 -6.79
N ARG A 63 -0.73 -5.79 -7.94
CA ARG A 63 -0.46 -5.19 -9.26
C ARG A 63 -1.36 -4.01 -9.61
N ALA A 64 -2.41 -3.73 -8.84
CA ALA A 64 -3.40 -2.72 -9.18
C ALA A 64 -2.81 -1.32 -9.35
N PHE A 65 -1.82 -0.93 -8.54
CA PHE A 65 -1.18 0.39 -8.67
C PHE A 65 -0.37 0.51 -9.98
N PHE A 66 0.28 -0.59 -10.38
CA PHE A 66 1.06 -0.68 -11.61
C PHE A 66 0.14 -0.59 -12.83
N GLU A 67 -0.94 -1.38 -12.86
CA GLU A 67 -1.95 -1.35 -13.92
C GLU A 67 -2.59 0.04 -14.05
N ALA A 68 -2.92 0.66 -12.91
CA ALA A 68 -3.44 2.02 -12.87
C ALA A 68 -2.43 3.03 -13.45
N GLY A 69 -1.14 2.92 -13.10
CA GLY A 69 -0.08 3.76 -13.65
C GLY A 69 0.04 3.64 -15.17
N LYS A 70 0.05 2.43 -15.72
CA LYS A 70 0.09 2.17 -17.18
C LYS A 70 -1.13 2.78 -17.87
N ALA A 71 -2.33 2.55 -17.33
CA ALA A 71 -3.57 3.11 -17.89
C ALA A 71 -3.57 4.65 -17.88
N LEU A 72 -3.08 5.26 -16.79
CA LEU A 72 -2.93 6.72 -16.70
C LEU A 72 -1.94 7.27 -17.73
N THR A 73 -0.84 6.57 -17.98
CA THR A 73 0.11 6.89 -19.05
C THR A 73 -0.55 6.87 -20.41
N GLU A 74 -1.29 5.81 -20.75
CA GLU A 74 -2.00 5.73 -22.03
C GLU A 74 -3.06 6.82 -22.19
N LEU A 75 -3.85 7.09 -21.14
CA LEU A 75 -4.83 8.17 -21.11
C LEU A 75 -4.18 9.53 -21.38
N ARG A 76 -3.01 9.78 -20.78
CA ARG A 76 -2.25 11.03 -20.92
C ARG A 76 -1.69 11.17 -22.33
N ASP A 77 -0.94 10.17 -22.77
CA ASP A 77 -0.12 10.24 -23.98
C ASP A 77 -0.99 10.28 -25.24
N ARG A 78 -2.09 9.51 -25.25
CA ARG A 78 -3.09 9.55 -26.33
C ARG A 78 -4.10 10.68 -26.19
N ARG A 79 -3.99 11.49 -25.13
CA ARG A 79 -4.90 12.61 -24.80
C ARG A 79 -6.38 12.24 -24.85
N LEU A 80 -6.74 11.06 -24.31
CA LEU A 80 -8.12 10.54 -24.37
C LEU A 80 -9.12 11.35 -23.53
N TYR A 81 -8.63 12.25 -22.68
CA TYR A 81 -9.44 13.18 -21.88
C TYR A 81 -9.92 14.43 -22.64
N ARG A 82 -9.37 14.69 -23.85
CA ARG A 82 -9.55 15.96 -24.59
C ARG A 82 -11.00 16.34 -24.95
N SER A 83 -11.92 15.38 -24.92
CA SER A 83 -13.35 15.62 -25.21
C SER A 83 -14.10 16.22 -24.02
N THR A 84 -13.62 16.00 -22.79
CA THR A 84 -14.31 16.39 -21.56
C THR A 84 -13.53 17.44 -20.76
N HIS A 85 -12.20 17.36 -20.74
CA HIS A 85 -11.34 18.24 -19.94
C HIS A 85 -10.23 18.84 -20.79
N LYS A 86 -9.80 20.06 -20.41
CA LYS A 86 -8.71 20.78 -21.09
C LYS A 86 -7.34 20.21 -20.73
N THR A 87 -7.17 19.74 -19.50
CA THR A 87 -5.91 19.19 -18.98
C THR A 87 -6.11 17.77 -18.48
N PHE A 88 -5.02 17.00 -18.46
CA PHE A 88 -5.03 15.64 -17.92
C PHE A 88 -5.31 15.66 -16.41
N GLU A 89 -4.76 16.65 -15.72
CA GLU A 89 -4.89 16.82 -14.28
C GLU A 89 -6.33 17.06 -13.83
N ASP A 90 -7.08 17.89 -14.56
CA ASP A 90 -8.49 18.15 -14.25
C ASP A 90 -9.31 16.87 -14.45
N TYR A 91 -9.04 16.12 -15.53
CA TYR A 91 -9.68 14.83 -15.77
C TYR A 91 -9.41 13.82 -14.64
N CYS A 92 -8.16 13.71 -14.19
CA CYS A 92 -7.81 12.80 -13.09
C CYS A 92 -8.48 13.20 -11.77
N ARG A 93 -8.60 14.50 -11.52
CA ARG A 93 -9.26 15.02 -10.32
C ARG A 93 -10.74 14.72 -10.32
N ASP A 94 -11.42 15.01 -11.42
CA ASP A 94 -12.87 14.90 -11.50
C ASP A 94 -13.32 13.44 -11.62
N ARG A 95 -12.58 12.59 -12.38
CA ARG A 95 -12.97 11.19 -12.59
C ARG A 95 -12.50 10.23 -11.51
N PHE A 96 -11.29 10.42 -10.98
CA PHE A 96 -10.65 9.48 -10.06
C PHE A 96 -10.40 10.04 -8.66
N ALA A 97 -10.77 11.30 -8.39
CA ALA A 97 -10.42 12.01 -7.15
C ALA A 97 -8.90 12.02 -6.85
N HIS A 98 -8.07 11.88 -7.89
CA HIS A 98 -6.62 11.90 -7.75
C HIS A 98 -6.12 13.34 -7.73
N SER A 99 -5.21 13.64 -6.80
CA SER A 99 -4.40 14.85 -6.92
C SER A 99 -3.48 14.73 -8.14
N ARG A 100 -3.12 15.87 -8.76
CA ARG A 100 -2.11 15.93 -9.83
C ARG A 100 -0.89 15.07 -9.50
N ARG A 101 -0.32 15.29 -8.32
CA ARG A 101 0.88 14.59 -7.85
C ARG A 101 0.68 13.08 -7.82
N GLN A 102 -0.47 12.59 -7.32
CA GLN A 102 -0.75 11.16 -7.21
C GLN A 102 -0.78 10.46 -8.57
N SER A 103 -1.39 11.06 -9.58
CA SER A 103 -1.42 10.47 -10.92
C SER A 103 -0.01 10.29 -11.49
N TYR A 104 0.83 11.32 -11.43
CA TYR A 104 2.21 11.22 -11.91
C TYR A 104 3.04 10.21 -11.13
N LEU A 105 2.87 10.15 -9.81
CA LEU A 105 3.57 9.17 -8.98
C LEU A 105 3.22 7.71 -9.33
N LEU A 106 1.94 7.44 -9.64
CA LEU A 106 1.51 6.10 -10.10
C LEU A 106 2.15 5.76 -11.46
N MET A 107 2.25 6.75 -12.36
CA MET A 107 2.88 6.58 -13.66
C MET A 107 4.39 6.32 -13.54
N ASP A 108 5.09 7.12 -12.73
CA ASP A 108 6.53 6.95 -12.47
C ASP A 108 6.81 5.60 -11.80
N ALA A 109 5.96 5.20 -10.85
CA ALA A 109 6.05 3.91 -10.19
C ALA A 109 5.87 2.74 -11.16
N ALA A 110 4.98 2.88 -12.16
CA ALA A 110 4.79 1.84 -13.16
C ALA A 110 6.02 1.62 -14.03
N VAL A 111 6.75 2.70 -14.36
CA VAL A 111 8.01 2.61 -15.11
C VAL A 111 9.07 1.84 -14.31
N VAL A 112 9.24 2.16 -13.01
CA VAL A 112 10.19 1.44 -12.15
C VAL A 112 9.78 -0.03 -12.01
N PHE A 113 8.49 -0.30 -11.87
CA PHE A 113 7.98 -1.67 -11.75
C PHE A 113 8.21 -2.51 -13.02
N ASP A 114 7.97 -1.94 -14.21
CA ASP A 114 8.30 -2.58 -15.50
C ASP A 114 9.79 -2.95 -15.57
N ASN A 115 10.67 -2.02 -15.18
CA ASN A 115 12.11 -2.23 -15.18
C ASN A 115 12.57 -3.32 -14.17
N LEU A 116 11.90 -3.44 -13.02
CA LEU A 116 12.16 -4.52 -12.07
C LEU A 116 11.65 -5.87 -12.61
N MET A 117 10.50 -5.88 -13.28
CA MET A 117 9.92 -7.10 -13.86
C MET A 117 10.78 -7.68 -14.99
N GLU A 118 11.42 -6.83 -15.79
CA GLU A 118 12.24 -7.27 -16.95
C GLU A 118 13.49 -8.07 -16.54
N LYS A 119 14.10 -7.77 -15.39
CA LYS A 119 15.36 -8.40 -14.95
C LYS A 119 15.26 -9.31 -13.72
N CYS A 120 14.21 -9.25 -12.92
CA CYS A 120 14.06 -10.17 -11.79
C CYS A 120 13.69 -11.58 -12.30
N ASP A 121 14.44 -12.60 -11.85
CA ASP A 121 14.23 -13.99 -12.23
C ASP A 121 12.79 -14.45 -11.92
N PRO A 122 12.12 -15.23 -12.79
CA PRO A 122 10.72 -15.63 -12.64
C PRO A 122 10.39 -16.39 -11.33
N LEU A 123 11.40 -16.95 -10.66
CA LEU A 123 11.24 -17.89 -9.56
C LEU A 123 11.16 -17.23 -8.16
N ASP A 124 11.79 -16.06 -7.96
CA ASP A 124 11.92 -15.41 -6.63
C ASP A 124 11.18 -14.05 -6.55
N HIS A 125 10.09 -13.90 -7.30
CA HIS A 125 9.44 -12.64 -7.68
C HIS A 125 8.84 -11.81 -6.51
N ILE A 126 9.69 -11.25 -5.67
CA ILE A 126 9.32 -10.23 -4.67
C ILE A 126 9.27 -8.89 -5.40
N LEU A 127 8.08 -8.57 -5.92
CA LEU A 127 7.83 -7.31 -6.60
C LEU A 127 7.29 -6.24 -5.62
N PRO A 128 7.42 -4.95 -5.97
CA PRO A 128 6.81 -3.89 -5.18
C PRO A 128 5.28 -4.04 -5.15
N THR A 129 4.70 -3.96 -3.96
CA THR A 129 3.24 -4.01 -3.75
C THR A 129 2.62 -2.60 -3.77
N ASN A 130 3.42 -1.56 -3.61
CA ASN A 130 2.93 -0.19 -3.45
C ASN A 130 3.85 0.85 -4.10
N GLU A 131 3.26 1.86 -4.72
CA GLU A 131 3.92 3.07 -5.26
C GLU A 131 4.95 3.66 -4.28
N ARG A 132 4.63 3.68 -2.99
CA ARG A 132 5.50 4.29 -1.98
C ARG A 132 6.87 3.61 -1.86
N GLN A 133 6.96 2.32 -2.19
CA GLN A 133 8.23 1.58 -2.13
C GLN A 133 9.16 1.98 -3.26
N VAL A 134 8.62 2.18 -4.46
CA VAL A 134 9.40 2.53 -5.66
C VAL A 134 9.64 4.03 -5.81
N ARG A 135 8.82 4.89 -5.18
CA ARG A 135 8.96 6.35 -5.24
C ARG A 135 10.41 6.85 -5.04
N PRO A 136 11.17 6.39 -4.02
CA PRO A 136 12.54 6.87 -3.81
C PRO A 136 13.49 6.54 -4.98
N MET A 137 13.17 5.50 -5.75
CA MET A 137 14.01 4.97 -6.83
C MET A 137 13.71 5.62 -8.19
N THR A 138 12.59 6.33 -8.33
CA THR A 138 12.14 6.96 -9.59
C THR A 138 13.17 7.89 -10.24
N LYS A 139 14.12 8.43 -9.46
CA LYS A 139 15.17 9.33 -9.95
C LYS A 139 16.49 8.63 -10.27
N LEU A 140 16.59 7.33 -10.02
CA LEU A 140 17.80 6.55 -10.26
C LEU A 140 17.80 5.98 -11.68
N GLU A 141 18.97 5.65 -12.18
CA GLU A 141 19.11 4.94 -13.46
C GLU A 141 18.50 3.53 -13.38
N PRO A 142 17.99 2.96 -14.49
CA PRO A 142 17.31 1.67 -14.48
C PRO A 142 18.11 0.54 -13.83
N GLU A 143 19.42 0.49 -14.06
CA GLU A 143 20.31 -0.51 -13.44
C GLU A 143 20.45 -0.32 -11.93
N GLN A 144 20.53 0.94 -11.47
CA GLN A 144 20.60 1.26 -10.06
C GLN A 144 19.28 0.94 -9.34
N GLN A 145 18.14 1.13 -10.00
CA GLN A 145 16.85 0.73 -9.45
C GLN A 145 16.83 -0.78 -9.13
N GLN A 146 17.34 -1.61 -10.03
CA GLN A 146 17.43 -3.06 -9.82
C GLN A 146 18.37 -3.39 -8.66
N GLU A 147 19.57 -2.81 -8.63
CA GLU A 147 20.55 -3.02 -7.55
C GLU A 147 19.97 -2.63 -6.18
N VAL A 148 19.28 -1.49 -6.09
CA VAL A 148 18.60 -1.04 -4.87
C VAL A 148 17.56 -2.04 -4.43
N TRP A 149 16.73 -2.53 -5.37
CA TRP A 149 15.63 -3.42 -5.02
C TRP A 149 16.14 -4.75 -4.46
N VAL A 150 17.12 -5.37 -5.12
CA VAL A 150 17.74 -6.61 -4.67
C VAL A 150 18.33 -6.46 -3.26
N LYS A 151 19.09 -5.38 -3.03
CA LYS A 151 19.65 -5.10 -1.69
C LYS A 151 18.57 -4.84 -0.63
N ALA A 152 17.48 -4.15 -1.00
CA ALA A 152 16.38 -3.90 -0.08
C ALA A 152 15.67 -5.20 0.31
N VAL A 153 15.46 -6.11 -0.64
CA VAL A 153 14.89 -7.45 -0.41
C VAL A 153 15.81 -8.30 0.48
N GLU A 154 17.12 -8.27 0.23
CA GLU A 154 18.11 -8.94 1.07
C GLU A 154 18.07 -8.42 2.52
N GLN A 155 18.06 -7.09 2.71
CA GLN A 155 17.94 -6.46 4.04
C GLN A 155 16.59 -6.76 4.72
N ALA A 156 15.54 -7.02 3.95
CA ALA A 156 14.23 -7.41 4.46
C ALA A 156 14.11 -8.92 4.75
N GLY A 157 15.18 -9.71 4.52
CA GLY A 157 15.22 -11.14 4.77
C GLY A 157 14.37 -11.96 3.80
N GLY A 158 14.36 -11.58 2.52
CA GLY A 158 13.60 -12.29 1.48
C GLY A 158 12.09 -12.04 1.56
N LYS A 159 11.67 -10.89 2.10
CA LYS A 159 10.29 -10.42 2.11
C LYS A 159 10.17 -9.11 1.33
N VAL A 160 8.95 -8.73 0.99
CA VAL A 160 8.67 -7.43 0.36
C VAL A 160 9.20 -6.30 1.26
N PRO A 161 10.16 -5.49 0.79
CA PRO A 161 10.80 -4.50 1.64
C PRO A 161 9.85 -3.34 1.94
N PRO A 162 9.75 -2.87 3.20
CA PRO A 162 9.02 -1.65 3.52
C PRO A 162 9.72 -0.44 2.88
N ALA A 163 8.94 0.58 2.51
CA ALA A 163 9.44 1.77 1.81
C ALA A 163 10.58 2.51 2.54
N ARG A 164 10.68 2.38 3.87
CA ARG A 164 11.77 2.95 4.67
C ARG A 164 13.12 2.29 4.37
N ILE A 165 13.14 0.96 4.25
CA ILE A 165 14.36 0.22 3.92
C ILE A 165 14.84 0.60 2.52
N VAL A 166 13.93 0.61 1.54
CA VAL A 166 14.24 1.02 0.17
C VAL A 166 14.83 2.44 0.15
N LYS A 167 14.21 3.39 0.86
CA LYS A 167 14.72 4.76 0.95
C LYS A 167 16.14 4.82 1.54
N ASN A 168 16.42 4.05 2.59
CA ASN A 168 17.74 4.01 3.22
C ASN A 168 18.80 3.44 2.26
N VAL A 169 18.47 2.37 1.53
CA VAL A 169 19.36 1.78 0.52
C VAL A 169 19.64 2.75 -0.62
N VAL A 170 18.61 3.43 -1.13
CA VAL A 170 18.78 4.51 -2.14
C VAL A 170 19.74 5.57 -1.63
N GLN A 171 19.53 6.06 -0.42
CA GLN A 171 20.38 7.09 0.18
C GLN A 171 21.84 6.63 0.29
N GLN A 172 22.07 5.39 0.74
CA GLN A 172 23.41 4.81 0.85
C GLN A 172 24.12 4.69 -0.51
N ILE A 173 23.40 4.29 -1.57
CA ILE A 173 23.98 4.20 -2.92
C ILE A 173 24.28 5.59 -3.48
N MET A 174 23.41 6.58 -3.24
CA MET A 174 23.64 7.95 -3.65
C MET A 174 24.87 8.55 -2.93
N GLU A 175 24.99 8.35 -1.62
CA GLU A 175 26.14 8.80 -0.82
C GLU A 175 27.44 8.11 -1.25
N ARG A 176 27.41 6.80 -1.52
CA ARG A 176 28.58 6.07 -2.04
C ARG A 176 29.05 6.61 -3.39
N THR A 177 28.10 7.01 -4.23
CA THR A 177 28.37 7.51 -5.59
C THR A 177 28.76 9.00 -5.58
N GLN A 178 28.54 9.69 -4.46
CA GLN A 178 28.99 11.06 -4.28
C GLN A 178 30.53 11.06 -4.23
N VAL A 179 31.17 11.35 -5.38
CA VAL A 179 32.61 11.59 -5.42
C VAL A 179 32.89 12.72 -4.42
N PRO A 180 33.74 12.50 -3.39
CA PRO A 180 34.06 13.54 -2.44
C PRO A 180 34.61 14.73 -3.22
N ASN A 181 34.02 15.91 -3.00
CA ASN A 181 34.61 17.11 -3.58
C ASN A 181 35.99 17.30 -2.94
N THR A 182 37.04 16.99 -3.69
CA THR A 182 38.43 17.07 -3.22
C THR A 182 38.91 18.51 -3.08
N TYR A 183 38.15 19.48 -3.57
CA TYR A 183 38.53 20.89 -3.61
C TYR A 183 38.01 21.68 -2.42
N GLN A 184 38.84 22.60 -1.91
CA GLN A 184 38.51 23.49 -0.79
C GLN A 184 38.09 24.89 -1.27
N LEU A 185 37.33 25.60 -0.43
CA LEU A 185 36.94 27.00 -0.68
C LEU A 185 38.20 27.88 -0.80
N GLY A 186 38.42 28.46 -1.99
CA GLY A 186 39.59 29.29 -2.31
C GLY A 186 40.56 28.66 -3.31
N GLU A 187 40.39 27.38 -3.65
CA GLU A 187 41.18 26.72 -4.68
C GLU A 187 40.64 27.04 -6.08
N VAL A 188 41.54 27.39 -7.01
CA VAL A 188 41.18 27.63 -8.41
C VAL A 188 41.31 26.32 -9.18
N CYS A 189 40.17 25.80 -9.65
CA CYS A 189 40.13 24.60 -10.48
C CYS A 189 40.02 24.99 -11.96
N GLN A 190 40.82 24.34 -12.81
CA GLN A 190 40.66 24.44 -14.27
C GLN A 190 39.88 23.23 -14.77
N ILE A 191 38.69 23.47 -15.34
CA ILE A 191 37.89 22.42 -15.97
C ILE A 191 38.49 22.18 -17.36
N LEU A 192 39.17 21.04 -17.53
CA LEU A 192 39.64 20.57 -18.82
C LEU A 192 38.55 19.67 -19.43
N ALA A 193 37.86 20.16 -20.44
CA ALA A 193 36.97 19.32 -21.23
C ALA A 193 37.85 18.30 -21.97
N LYS A 194 37.66 17.00 -21.67
CA LYS A 194 38.29 15.93 -22.43
C LYS A 194 37.59 15.85 -23.78
N ASP A 195 38.38 15.79 -24.86
CA ASP A 195 37.95 15.91 -26.26
C ASP A 195 36.57 15.29 -26.51
N ASN A 196 35.65 16.12 -27.03
CA ASN A 196 34.33 15.69 -27.48
C ASN A 196 34.49 15.11 -28.89
N PRO A 197 34.44 13.78 -29.08
CA PRO A 197 34.56 13.16 -30.41
C PRO A 197 33.45 13.59 -31.36
#